data_AF-A0A3C1L4R6-F1
#
_entry.id   AF-A0A3C1L4R6-F1
#
_cell.length_a   1.000
_cell.length_b   1.000
_cell.length_c   1.000
_cell.angle_alpha   90.00
_cell.angle_beta   90.00
_cell.angle_gamma   90.00
#
_symmetry.space_group_name_H-M   'P 1'
#
loop_
_entity.id
_entity.type
_entity.pdbx_description
1 polymer ?
#
loop_
_entity_poly.entity_id
_entity_poly.type
_entity_poly.pdbx_seq_one_letter_code
_entity_poly.pdbx_strand_id
1 'polypeptide(L)' 'MNLAHIIDPHPADKVAIISRGRPTTYGTLRDQVAHVRGGLAKLGVGKGDRVVLLCSNGRYFV' A
#
# COMPACT_ATOMS: atom_id res chain seq x y z
N MET A 1 -16.51 1.31 -7.94
CA MET A 1 -15.54 0.27 -7.50
C MET A 1 -14.24 0.97 -7.10
N ASN A 2 -13.65 0.63 -5.96
CA ASN A 2 -12.35 1.19 -5.52
C ASN A 2 -11.28 0.11 -5.58
N LEU A 3 -10.37 0.22 -6.55
CA LEU A 3 -9.32 -0.78 -6.80
C LEU A 3 -8.36 -0.96 -5.61
N ALA A 4 -8.19 0.04 -4.75
CA ALA A 4 -7.30 -0.06 -3.59
C ALA A 4 -7.73 -1.13 -2.58
N HIS A 5 -9.00 -1.56 -2.60
CA HIS A 5 -9.52 -2.61 -1.71
C HIS A 5 -9.32 -4.04 -2.26
N ILE A 6 -8.70 -4.20 -3.43
CA ILE A 6 -8.46 -5.54 -4.02
C ILE A 6 -7.59 -6.43 -3.13
N ILE A 7 -6.82 -5.84 -2.21
CA ILE A 7 -5.93 -6.54 -1.26
C ILE A 7 -6.67 -7.08 -0.02
N ASP A 8 -7.89 -6.63 0.24
CA ASP A 8 -8.63 -6.94 1.47
C ASP A 8 -9.08 -8.41 1.59
N PRO A 9 -9.62 -9.07 0.55
CA PRO A 9 -10.14 -10.44 0.69
C PRO A 9 -9.04 -11.51 0.82
N HIS A 10 -7.77 -11.16 0.64
CA HIS A 10 -6.67 -12.10 0.71
C HIS A 10 -6.34 -12.48 2.17
N PRO A 11 -6.05 -13.75 2.50
CA PRO A 11 -5.63 -14.14 3.85
C PRO A 11 -4.38 -13.39 4.30
N ALA A 12 -4.34 -12.97 5.58
CA ALA A 12 -3.32 -12.05 6.09
C ALA A 12 -1.89 -12.62 6.08
N ASP A 13 -1.76 -13.94 6.21
CA ASP A 13 -0.51 -14.70 6.25
C ASP A 13 0.05 -15.01 4.85
N LYS A 14 -0.76 -14.88 3.79
CA LYS A 14 -0.32 -15.12 2.41
C LYS A 14 0.64 -14.02 1.95
N VAL A 15 1.68 -14.41 1.23
CA VAL A 15 2.65 -13.49 0.62
C VAL A 15 1.99 -12.73 -0.53
N ALA A 16 2.07 -11.40 -0.49
CA ALA A 16 1.58 -10.50 -1.53
C ALA A 16 2.70 -10.04 -2.47
N ILE A 17 3.88 -9.73 -1.91
CA ILE A 17 5.01 -9.15 -2.63
C ILE A 17 6.28 -9.87 -2.22
N ILE A 18 7.14 -10.17 -3.20
CA ILE A 18 8.53 -10.55 -2.97
C ILE A 18 9.40 -9.45 -3.59
N SER A 19 10.18 -8.75 -2.75
CA SER A 19 11.07 -7.68 -3.21
C SER A 19 12.47 -7.92 -2.68
N ARG A 20 13.44 -8.09 -3.60
CA ARG A 20 14.85 -8.39 -3.25
C ARG A 20 14.98 -9.58 -2.27
N GLY A 21 14.22 -10.64 -2.53
CA GLY A 21 14.19 -11.86 -1.70
C GLY A 21 13.46 -11.72 -0.36
N ARG A 22 12.87 -10.57 -0.05
CA ARG A 22 12.13 -10.36 1.20
C ARG A 22 10.61 -10.45 0.95
N PRO A 23 9.89 -11.36 1.61
CA PRO A 23 8.44 -11.45 1.50
C PRO A 23 7.75 -10.36 2.31
N THR A 24 6.64 -9.85 1.78
CA THR A 24 5.64 -9.04 2.50
C THR A 24 4.30 -9.76 2.41
N THR A 25 3.64 -10.01 3.54
CA THR A 25 2.30 -10.64 3.55
C THR A 25 1.21 -9.62 3.25
N TYR A 26 0.00 -10.10 2.90
CA TYR A 26 -1.16 -9.24 2.71
C TYR A 26 -1.54 -8.47 3.98
N GLY A 27 -1.38 -9.07 5.16
CA GLY A 27 -1.57 -8.38 6.44
C GLY A 27 -0.62 -7.18 6.58
N THR A 28 0.68 -7.41 6.40
CA THR A 28 1.69 -6.34 6.45
C THR A 28 1.48 -5.28 5.38
N LEU A 29 1.07 -5.68 4.16
CA LEU A 29 0.75 -4.74 3.08
C LEU A 29 -0.44 -3.85 3.47
N ARG A 30 -1.53 -4.44 4.00
CA ARG A 30 -2.70 -3.69 4.46
C ARG A 30 -2.34 -2.68 5.56
N ASP A 31 -1.49 -3.08 6.51
CA ASP A 31 -1.01 -2.17 7.54
C ASP A 31 -0.22 -1.01 6.93
N GLN A 32 0.71 -1.28 6.01
CA GLN A 32 1.50 -0.25 5.33
C GLN A 32 0.62 0.72 4.54
N VAL A 33 -0.35 0.21 3.78
CA VAL A 33 -1.32 1.01 3.03
C VAL A 33 -2.16 1.88 3.97
N ALA A 34 -2.61 1.36 5.11
CA ALA A 34 -3.36 2.12 6.11
C ALA A 34 -2.52 3.27 6.70
N HIS A 35 -1.23 3.03 6.98
CA HIS A 35 -0.31 4.07 7.45
C HIS A 35 -0.11 5.17 6.42
N VAL A 36 0.11 4.82 5.14
CA VAL A 36 0.27 5.80 4.06
C VAL A 36 -1.02 6.61 3.87
N ARG A 37 -2.18 5.95 3.87
CA ARG A 37 -3.49 6.63 3.78
C ARG A 37 -3.70 7.63 4.91
N GLY A 38 -3.41 7.22 6.15
CA GLY A 38 -3.51 8.08 7.32
C GLY A 38 -2.52 9.25 7.26
N GLY A 39 -1.29 9.01 6.80
CA GLY A 39 -0.28 10.04 6.61
C GLY A 39 -0.68 11.09 5.58
N LEU A 40 -1.17 10.67 4.41
CA LEU A 40 -1.65 11.56 3.37
C LEU A 40 -2.83 12.42 3.86
N ALA A 41 -3.78 11.81 4.57
CA ALA A 41 -4.91 12.54 5.17
C ALA A 41 -4.44 13.60 6.18
N LYS A 42 -3.44 13.29 7.02
CA LYS A 42 -2.84 14.26 7.97
C LYS A 42 -2.13 15.42 7.28
N LEU A 43 -1.62 15.20 6.07
CA LEU A 43 -1.01 16.25 5.23
C LEU A 43 -2.06 17.07 4.45
N GLY A 44 -3.35 16.80 4.64
CA GLY A 44 -4.45 17.51 3.99
C GLY A 44 -4.78 17.01 2.57
N VAL A 45 -4.20 15.89 2.14
CA VAL A 45 -4.51 15.30 0.82
C VAL A 45 -5.91 14.70 0.83
N GLY A 46 -6.77 15.22 -0.03
CA GLY A 46 -8.16 14.85 -0.17
C GLY A 46 -8.49 14.15 -1.48
N LYS A 47 -9.79 13.92 -1.68
CA LYS A 47 -10.30 13.33 -2.92
C LYS A 47 -10.10 14.29 -4.08
N GLY A 48 -9.43 13.82 -5.14
CA GLY A 48 -9.15 14.61 -6.35
C GLY A 48 -7.76 15.22 -6.38
N ASP A 49 -7.07 15.27 -5.24
CA ASP A 49 -5.70 15.73 -5.17
C ASP A 49 -4.73 14.72 -5.81
N ARG A 50 -3.64 15.25 -6.35
CA ARG A 50 -2.63 14.48 -7.09
C ARG A 50 -1.38 14.34 -6.23
N VAL A 51 -0.93 13.10 -6.04
CA VAL A 51 0.30 12.78 -5.31
C VAL A 51 1.33 12.25 -6.30
N VAL A 52 2.51 12.86 -6.34
CA VAL A 52 3.64 12.35 -7.14
C VAL A 52 4.29 11.18 -6.42
N LEU A 53 4.47 10.07 -7.11
CA LEU A 53 5.27 8.93 -6.65
C LEU A 53 6.64 8.99 -7.32
N LEU A 54 7.67 9.39 -6.56
CA LEU A 54 9.06 9.39 -7.01
C LEU A 54 9.88 8.42 -6.16
N CYS A 55 9.93 7.16 -6.59
CA CYS A 55 10.66 6.11 -5.89
C CYS A 55 11.08 5.01 -6.87
N SER A 56 12.07 4.19 -6.48
CA SER A 56 12.48 3.03 -7.28
C SER A 56 11.43 1.91 -7.22
N ASN A 57 11.48 1.01 -8.21
CA ASN A 57 10.67 -0.21 -8.19
C ASN A 57 11.03 -1.07 -6.96
N GLY A 58 10.04 -1.33 -6.11
CA GLY A 58 10.20 -2.12 -4.90
C GLY A 58 8.96 -2.09 -4.01
N ARG A 59 9.05 -2.73 -2.85
CA ARG A 59 7.91 -2.86 -1.92
C ARG A 59 7.31 -1.54 -1.41
N TYR A 60 8.00 -0.40 -1.57
CA TYR A 60 7.50 0.92 -1.16
C TYR A 60 6.76 1.67 -2.27
N PHE A 61 6.87 1.21 -3.52
CA PHE A 61 6.12 1.76 -4.65
C PHE A 61 4.69 1.20 -4.70
N VAL A 62 4.53 -0.06 -4.28
CA VAL A 62 3.26 -0.81 -4.26
C VAL A 62 2.44 -0.42 -3.04
#